data_AF-A0A9W7M1V2-F1
#
_entry.id   AF-A0A9W7M1V2-F1
#
_cell.length_a   1.000
_cell.length_b   1.000
_cell.length_c   1.000
_cell.angle_alpha   90.00
_cell.angle_beta   90.00
_cell.angle_gamma   90.00
#
_symmetry.space_group_name_H-M   'P 1'
#
loop_
_entity.id
_entity.type
_entity.pdbx_description
1 polymer ?
#
loop_
_entity_poly.entity_id
_entity_poly.type
_entity_poly.pdbx_seq_one_letter_code
_entity_poly.pdbx_strand_id
1 'polypeptide(L)'
;MTPVYITFLRFMDGEDEARQFSYSLEVGGYGRKVIWQGVPRSIRAGQRRVRDSQDGLIIQRNLALFFSGGGRQELKLKVAGRIWKEQ
;
A
#
# COMPACT_ATOMS: atom_id res chain seq x y z
N MET A 1 -19.51 -5.79 -8.13
CA MET A 1 -18.20 -5.10 -7.99
C MET A 1 -17.13 -6.15 -7.75
N THR A 2 -15.99 -6.06 -8.46
CA THR A 2 -14.82 -6.91 -8.18
C THR A 2 -14.17 -6.46 -6.87
N PRO A 3 -13.76 -7.38 -5.97
CA PRO A 3 -13.04 -7.01 -4.76
C PRO A 3 -11.74 -6.26 -5.07
N VAL A 4 -11.45 -5.23 -4.27
CA VAL A 4 -10.19 -4.48 -4.28
C VAL A 4 -9.55 -4.57 -2.90
N TYR A 5 -8.22 -4.61 -2.89
CA TYR A 5 -7.42 -4.65 -1.68
C TYR A 5 -6.53 -3.43 -1.64
N ILE A 6 -6.28 -2.89 -0.44
CA ILE A 6 -5.38 -1.75 -0.24
C ILE A 6 -4.32 -2.11 0.79
N THR A 7 -3.08 -1.68 0.54
CA THR A 7 -2.01 -1.65 1.54
C THR A 7 -1.45 -0.23 1.62
N PHE A 8 -1.14 0.21 2.83
CA PHE A 8 -0.70 1.57 3.12
C PHE A 8 0.15 1.56 4.38
N LEU A 9 0.90 2.65 4.57
CA LEU A 9 1.71 2.87 5.76
C LEU A 9 1.15 4.01 6.61
N ARG A 10 1.20 3.85 7.93
CA ARG A 10 0.90 4.90 8.90
C ARG A 10 2.14 5.27 9.71
N PHE A 11 2.30 6.56 9.94
CA PHE A 11 3.34 7.12 10.79
C PHE A 11 2.86 7.19 12.24
N MET A 12 3.73 6.84 13.19
CA MET A 12 3.35 6.70 14.61
C MET A 12 3.31 8.01 15.41
N ASP A 13 3.46 9.17 14.76
CA ASP A 13 3.43 10.49 15.42
C ASP A 13 2.43 11.45 14.77
N GLY A 14 2.57 12.77 14.99
CA GLY A 14 1.77 13.83 14.42
C GLY A 14 1.84 13.95 12.89
N GLU A 15 0.94 14.75 12.33
CA GLU A 15 0.91 15.00 10.88
C GLU A 15 2.13 15.79 10.40
N ASP A 16 2.64 16.72 11.20
CA ASP A 16 3.77 17.58 10.80
C ASP A 16 5.06 16.77 10.70
N GLU A 17 5.28 15.81 11.61
CA GLU A 17 6.37 14.86 11.51
C GLU A 17 6.18 13.88 10.35
N ALA A 18 4.96 13.37 10.17
CA ALA A 18 4.66 12.41 9.10
C ALA A 18 4.93 12.98 7.70
N ARG A 19 4.68 14.28 7.49
CA ARG A 19 4.97 15.01 6.23
C ARG A 19 6.44 15.11 5.88
N GLN A 20 7.33 14.87 6.84
CA GLN A 20 8.78 14.84 6.59
C GLN A 20 9.24 13.51 5.99
N PHE A 21 8.36 12.52 5.87
CA PHE A 21 8.70 11.21 5.33
C PHE A 21 7.97 10.93 4.03
N SER A 22 8.62 10.14 3.18
CA SER A 22 8.02 9.49 2.03
C SER A 22 8.16 7.99 2.16
N TYR A 23 7.24 7.26 1.54
CA TYR A 23 7.31 5.82 1.45
C TYR A 23 6.86 5.33 0.08
N SER A 24 7.38 4.17 -0.30
CA SER A 24 6.91 3.41 -1.45
C SER A 24 6.53 2.00 -1.02
N LEU A 25 5.45 1.46 -1.55
CA LEU A 25 5.06 0.06 -1.43
C LEU A 25 5.04 -0.58 -2.81
N GLU A 26 5.41 -1.86 -2.87
CA GLU A 26 5.31 -2.66 -4.08
C GLU A 26 4.76 -4.05 -3.78
N VAL A 27 3.93 -4.53 -4.72
CA VAL A 27 3.41 -5.90 -4.77
C VAL A 27 3.66 -6.41 -6.17
N GLY A 28 4.27 -7.59 -6.30
CA GLY A 28 4.64 -8.13 -7.60
C GLY A 28 4.95 -9.61 -7.60
N GLY A 29 5.11 -10.13 -8.81
CA GLY A 29 5.38 -11.53 -9.11
C GLY A 29 5.53 -11.71 -10.63
N TYR A 30 6.21 -12.76 -11.07
CA TYR A 30 6.34 -13.11 -12.50
C TYR A 30 6.91 -11.96 -13.38
N GLY A 31 7.90 -11.23 -12.87
CA GLY A 31 8.54 -10.12 -13.59
C GLY A 31 7.70 -8.85 -13.72
N ARG A 32 6.52 -8.80 -13.08
CA ARG A 32 5.64 -7.61 -13.04
C ARG A 32 5.44 -7.17 -11.60
N LYS A 33 5.26 -5.86 -11.39
CA LYS A 33 4.93 -5.29 -10.09
C LYS A 33 4.06 -4.06 -10.23
N VAL A 34 3.27 -3.81 -9.20
CA VAL A 34 2.60 -2.53 -8.93
C VAL A 34 3.38 -1.83 -7.85
N ILE A 35 3.66 -0.55 -8.04
CA ILE A 35 4.34 0.30 -7.08
C ILE A 35 3.44 1.50 -6.81
N TRP A 36 3.41 1.93 -5.56
CA TRP A 36 2.78 3.17 -5.14
C TRP A 36 3.76 3.94 -4.25
N GLN A 37 3.71 5.27 -4.32
CA GLN A 37 4.53 6.15 -3.49
C GLN A 37 3.66 7.29 -2.94
N GLY A 38 3.97 7.73 -1.73
CA GLY A 38 3.34 8.90 -1.12
C GLY A 38 3.88 9.20 0.26
N VAL A 39 3.16 10.05 0.98
CA VAL A 39 3.50 10.51 2.33
C VAL A 39 2.67 9.69 3.33
N PRO A 40 3.29 9.12 4.38
CA PRO A 40 2.54 8.34 5.35
C PRO A 40 1.59 9.24 6.13
N ARG A 41 0.39 8.75 6.43
CA ARG A 41 -0.54 9.47 7.31
C ARG A 41 -0.21 9.18 8.76
N SER A 42 -0.32 10.19 9.61
CA SER A 42 -0.31 10.00 11.06
C SER A 42 -1.34 8.95 11.50
N ILE A 43 -0.99 8.11 12.47
CA ILE A 43 -1.92 7.19 13.13
C ILE A 43 -3.02 7.95 13.90
N ARG A 44 -2.74 9.19 14.31
CA ARG A 44 -3.70 10.11 14.95
C ARG A 44 -4.74 10.62 13.96
N ALA A 45 -4.52 10.48 12.65
CA ALA A 45 -5.50 10.84 11.62
C ALA A 45 -6.67 9.83 11.59
N GLY A 46 -7.89 10.35 11.46
CA GLY A 46 -9.13 9.55 11.50
C GLY A 46 -9.16 8.36 10.52
N GLN A 47 -9.66 7.21 11.00
CA GLN A 47 -9.61 5.90 10.32
C GLN A 47 -10.30 5.87 8.94
N ARG A 48 -11.33 6.70 8.71
CA ARG A 48 -12.11 6.69 7.46
C ARG A 48 -11.39 7.31 6.25
N ARG A 49 -10.31 8.07 6.46
CA ARG A 49 -9.70 8.86 5.38
C ARG A 49 -9.00 8.01 4.32
N VAL A 50 -8.23 6.99 4.71
CA VAL A 50 -7.34 6.27 3.78
C VAL A 50 -8.08 5.53 2.66
N ARG A 51 -9.19 4.85 3.01
CA ARG A 51 -10.01 4.13 2.02
C ARG A 51 -10.69 5.11 1.06
N ASP A 52 -11.30 6.15 1.62
CA ASP A 52 -12.11 7.09 0.84
C ASP A 52 -11.23 8.02 -0.02
N SER A 53 -9.98 8.30 0.41
CA SER A 53 -9.00 9.08 -0.34
C SER A 53 -8.09 8.25 -1.24
N GLN A 54 -8.24 6.92 -1.25
CA GLN A 54 -7.40 6.00 -2.04
C GLN A 54 -5.89 6.20 -1.80
N ASP A 55 -5.52 6.51 -0.55
CA ASP A 55 -4.16 6.90 -0.17
C ASP A 55 -3.32 5.68 0.21
N GLY A 56 -3.05 4.84 -0.80
CA GLY A 56 -2.26 3.62 -0.68
C GLY A 56 -2.22 2.81 -1.97
N LEU A 57 -1.47 1.71 -1.95
CA LEU A 57 -1.39 0.78 -3.08
C LEU A 57 -2.69 -0.02 -3.16
N ILE A 58 -3.47 0.21 -4.22
CA ILE A 58 -4.71 -0.51 -4.50
C ILE A 58 -4.47 -1.58 -5.57
N ILE A 59 -4.96 -2.78 -5.32
CA ILE A 59 -4.86 -3.91 -6.24
C ILE A 59 -6.21 -4.61 -6.40
N GLN A 60 -6.62 -4.85 -7.64
CA GLN A 60 -7.82 -5.63 -7.95
C GLN A 60 -7.58 -7.13 -7.73
N ARG A 61 -8.63 -7.87 -7.38
CA ARG A 61 -8.54 -9.31 -7.06
C ARG A 61 -7.85 -10.14 -8.15
N ASN A 62 -8.16 -9.89 -9.42
CA ASN A 62 -7.52 -10.60 -10.54
C ASN A 62 -5.99 -10.43 -10.56
N LEU A 63 -5.51 -9.21 -10.31
CA LEU A 63 -4.09 -8.90 -10.27
C LEU A 63 -3.43 -9.43 -8.99
N ALA A 64 -4.14 -9.38 -7.86
CA ALA A 64 -3.68 -9.99 -6.62
C ALA A 64 -3.48 -11.51 -6.79
N LEU A 65 -4.46 -12.21 -7.36
CA LEU A 65 -4.35 -13.65 -7.66
C LEU A 65 -3.24 -13.96 -8.68
N PHE A 66 -2.98 -13.05 -9.63
CA PHE A 66 -1.85 -13.18 -10.54
C PHE A 66 -0.51 -13.12 -9.79
N PHE A 67 -0.34 -12.19 -8.85
CA PHE A 67 0.89 -12.08 -8.07
C PHE A 67 1.05 -13.15 -6.99
N SER A 68 -0.05 -13.75 -6.50
CA SER A 68 0.02 -14.80 -5.49
C SER A 68 0.66 -16.11 -5.96
N GLY A 69 0.68 -16.33 -7.28
CA GLY A 69 1.08 -17.62 -7.84
C GLY A 69 0.14 -18.75 -7.41
N GLY A 70 0.45 -19.99 -7.84
CA GLY A 70 -0.27 -21.20 -7.41
C GLY A 70 -1.77 -21.21 -7.69
N GLY A 71 -2.21 -21.76 -8.83
CA GLY A 71 -3.61 -22.14 -9.08
C GLY A 71 -4.71 -21.06 -9.00
N ARG A 72 -4.39 -19.82 -8.59
CA ARG A 72 -5.32 -18.70 -8.35
C ARG A 72 -6.41 -18.99 -7.29
N GLN A 73 -6.13 -19.85 -6.32
CA GLN A 73 -7.09 -20.21 -5.25
C GLN A 73 -6.80 -19.48 -3.92
N GLU A 74 -5.53 -19.21 -3.62
CA GLU A 74 -5.11 -18.53 -2.38
C GLU A 74 -4.59 -17.11 -2.69
N LEU A 75 -4.87 -16.15 -1.79
CA LEU A 75 -4.32 -14.78 -1.85
C LEU A 75 -3.06 -14.69 -0.97
N LYS A 76 -1.92 -15.10 -1.52
CA LYS A 76 -0.61 -15.02 -0.87
C LYS A 76 0.24 -13.91 -1.48
N LEU A 77 0.20 -12.72 -0.90
CA LEU A 77 0.94 -11.56 -1.43
C LEU A 77 2.17 -11.24 -0.57
N LYS A 78 3.27 -10.84 -1.22
CA LYS A 78 4.40 -10.18 -0.57
C LYS A 78 4.32 -8.69 -0.85
N VAL A 79 4.28 -7.89 0.20
CA VAL A 79 4.43 -6.43 0.13
C VAL A 79 5.86 -6.11 0.52
N ALA A 80 6.57 -5.37 -0.34
CA ALA A 80 7.86 -4.78 -0.01
C ALA A 80 7.71 -3.27 0.02
N GLY A 81 8.56 -2.58 0.80
CA GLY A 81 8.48 -1.13 0.89
C GLY A 81 9.78 -0.48 1.32
N ARG A 82 9.85 0.83 1.08
CA ARG A 82 10.95 1.70 1.49
C ARG A 82 10.35 2.93 2.17
N ILE A 83 11.00 3.42 3.21
CA ILE A 83 10.65 4.64 3.92
C ILE A 83 11.91 5.51 3.99
N TRP A 84 11.78 6.81 3.77
CA TRP A 84 12.88 7.75 3.88
C TRP A 84 12.37 9.11 4.34
N LYS A 85 13.27 9.90 4.95
CA LYS A 85 13.00 11.29 5.31
C LYS A 85 13.35 12.18 4.13
N GLU A 86 12.48 13.11 3.76
CA GLU A 86 12.76 14.14 2.77
C GLU A 86 13.71 15.19 3.37
N GLN A 87 14.63 15.72 2.55
CA GLN A 87 15.61 16.73 2.95
C GLN A 87 14.99 18.11 3.09
#